data_AF-A0A8B6HDC4-F1
#
_entry.id   AF-A0A8B6HDC4-F1
#
_cell.length_a   1.000
_cell.length_b   1.000
_cell.length_c   1.000
_cell.angle_alpha   90.00
_cell.angle_beta   90.00
_cell.angle_gamma   90.00
#
_symmetry.space_group_name_H-M   'P 1'
#
loop_
_entity.id
_entity.type
_entity.pdbx_description
1 polymer ?
#
loop_
_entity_poly.entity_id
_entity_poly.type
_entity_poly.pdbx_seq_one_letter_code
_entity_poly.pdbx_strand_id
1 'polypeptide(L)'
;MIFYLFLSNMKLEVEQELNIRRKKVRDVKWYLNVRVDMVRNIEDGTKEKTTPHFRSKTYTSLENDDNDHNLNEAFQKMNGSLEEFIHKGSNWIINKVLGLEVNTVKYSPISGSSYMKLPSKLYAFHSITNIKNEDRKCFLWSVLAALHPVERNPDRVSHYMKYKDSLNFTGIDFPVSLSKVEKFEKQNNLSINVFGWEDGEVFPLYMLKCQMVLMKLTCCICPMMKILITVGLKI
;
A
#
# COMPACT_ATOMS: atom_id res chain seq x y z
N MET A 1 -24.16 21.65 7.00
CA MET A 1 -23.72 22.11 8.35
C MET A 1 -23.88 21.05 9.43
N ILE A 2 -25.05 20.43 9.63
CA ILE A 2 -25.28 19.42 10.69
C ILE A 2 -24.35 18.18 10.55
N PHE A 3 -24.14 17.70 9.32
CA PHE A 3 -23.30 16.54 9.06
C PHE A 3 -21.82 16.76 9.40
N TYR A 4 -21.24 17.88 8.96
CA TYR A 4 -19.85 18.22 9.26
C TYR A 4 -19.62 18.48 10.76
N LEU A 5 -20.60 19.08 11.44
CA LEU A 5 -20.56 19.26 12.88
C LEU A 5 -20.56 17.90 13.61
N PHE A 6 -21.39 16.95 13.18
CA PHE A 6 -21.36 15.58 13.71
C PHE A 6 -19.97 14.94 13.53
N LEU A 7 -19.38 15.02 12.33
CA LEU A 7 -18.04 14.48 12.08
C LEU A 7 -16.98 15.13 12.98
N SER A 8 -17.04 16.45 13.13
CA SER A 8 -16.11 17.22 13.96
C SER A 8 -16.21 16.83 15.44
N ASN A 9 -17.43 16.60 15.94
CA ASN A 9 -17.66 16.15 17.31
C ASN A 9 -17.13 14.72 17.55
N MET A 10 -17.14 13.87 16.52
CA MET A 10 -16.63 12.48 16.61
C MET A 10 -15.12 12.35 16.44
N LYS A 11 -14.43 13.44 16.09
CA LYS A 11 -12.99 13.41 15.78
C LYS A 11 -12.16 12.79 16.90
N LEU A 12 -12.39 13.23 18.14
CA LEU A 12 -11.65 12.75 19.31
C LEU A 12 -11.88 11.25 19.57
N GLU A 13 -13.12 10.79 19.43
CA GLU A 13 -13.49 9.39 19.64
C GLU A 13 -12.88 8.48 18.55
N VAL A 14 -12.88 8.93 17.29
CA VAL A 14 -12.21 8.21 16.20
C VAL A 14 -10.71 8.11 16.46
N GLU A 15 -10.08 9.19 16.90
CA GLU A 15 -8.66 9.20 17.21
C GLU A 15 -8.31 8.25 18.37
N GLN A 16 -9.12 8.25 19.44
CA GLN A 16 -8.99 7.32 20.56
C GLN A 16 -9.12 5.87 20.10
N GLU A 17 -10.10 5.56 19.25
CA GLU A 17 -10.29 4.20 18.73
C GLU A 17 -9.12 3.74 17.85
N LEU A 18 -8.57 4.64 17.01
CA LEU A 18 -7.34 4.37 16.26
C LEU A 18 -6.16 4.12 17.20
N ASN A 19 -6.01 4.89 18.27
CA ASN A 19 -4.96 4.71 19.29
C ASN A 19 -5.09 3.37 20.02
N ILE A 20 -6.30 2.97 20.41
CA ILE A 20 -6.56 1.67 21.05
C ILE A 20 -6.13 0.53 20.13
N ARG A 21 -6.44 0.64 18.83
CA ARG A 21 -6.08 -0.38 17.83
C ARG A 21 -4.58 -0.39 17.54
N ARG A 22 -3.94 0.78 17.49
CA ARG A 22 -2.47 0.90 17.36
C ARG A 22 -1.74 0.18 18.49
N LYS A 23 -2.22 0.26 19.74
CA LYS A 23 -1.62 -0.49 20.87
C LYS A 23 -1.62 -2.02 20.67
N LYS A 24 -2.51 -2.57 19.85
CA LYS A 24 -2.61 -4.01 19.59
C LYS A 24 -1.76 -4.49 18.42
N VAL A 25 -1.68 -3.71 17.33
CA VAL A 25 -1.07 -4.15 16.05
C VAL A 25 0.04 -3.24 15.51
N ARG A 26 0.43 -2.21 16.28
CA ARG A 26 1.44 -1.18 15.99
C ARG A 26 1.04 -0.22 14.87
N ASP A 27 0.96 -0.73 13.64
CA ASP A 27 0.61 0.06 12.46
C ASP A 27 -0.76 -0.35 11.92
N VAL A 28 -1.57 0.64 11.52
CA VAL A 28 -2.95 0.40 11.05
C VAL A 28 -3.24 1.12 9.75
N LYS A 29 -3.91 0.44 8.83
CA LYS A 29 -4.61 1.07 7.72
C LYS A 29 -6.07 1.23 8.11
N TRP A 30 -6.66 2.37 7.80
CA TRP A 30 -8.03 2.65 8.19
C TRP A 30 -8.80 3.46 7.14
N TYR A 31 -10.12 3.36 7.22
CA TYR A 31 -11.05 4.25 6.52
C TYR A 31 -12.32 4.41 7.36
N LEU A 32 -13.02 5.51 7.13
CA LEU A 32 -14.28 5.84 7.77
C LEU A 32 -15.43 5.60 6.82
N ASN A 33 -16.58 5.23 7.40
CA ASN A 33 -17.82 5.06 6.67
C ASN A 33 -18.97 5.62 7.52
N VAL A 34 -19.70 6.60 7.01
CA VAL A 34 -20.89 7.12 7.68
C VAL A 34 -22.14 6.63 6.99
N ARG A 35 -23.07 6.14 7.81
CA ARG A 35 -24.42 5.75 7.39
C ARG A 35 -25.39 6.86 7.71
N VAL A 36 -26.16 7.30 6.71
CA VAL A 36 -27.12 8.40 6.86
C VAL A 36 -28.49 7.92 6.39
N ASP A 37 -29.51 8.17 7.19
CA ASP A 37 -30.91 8.02 6.79
C ASP A 37 -31.34 9.33 6.13
N MET A 38 -31.76 9.25 4.86
CA MET A 38 -32.17 10.37 4.04
C MET A 38 -33.60 10.18 3.56
N VAL A 39 -34.31 11.30 3.47
CA VAL A 39 -35.71 11.33 3.03
C VAL A 39 -35.91 12.38 1.95
N ARG A 40 -36.78 12.09 1.00
CA ARG A 40 -37.30 13.10 0.06
C ARG A 40 -38.82 12.98 -0.02
N ASN A 41 -39.48 14.11 -0.25
CA ASN A 41 -40.92 14.13 -0.50
C ASN A 41 -41.16 13.94 -2.00
N ILE A 42 -42.04 13.02 -2.35
CA ILE A 42 -42.54 12.84 -3.71
C ILE A 42 -43.82 13.68 -3.87
N GLU A 43 -44.14 14.07 -5.11
CA GLU A 43 -45.33 14.89 -5.45
C GLU A 43 -46.65 14.32 -4.90
N ASP A 44 -46.76 12.99 -4.78
CA ASP A 44 -47.93 12.30 -4.21
C ASP A 44 -48.05 12.40 -2.67
N GLY A 45 -47.18 13.19 -2.02
CA GLY A 45 -47.14 13.32 -0.55
C GLY A 45 -46.51 12.12 0.16
N THR A 46 -46.04 11.11 -0.57
CA THR A 46 -45.30 9.97 -0.03
C THR A 46 -43.85 10.35 0.27
N LYS A 47 -43.30 9.78 1.35
CA LYS A 47 -41.89 9.97 1.75
C LYS A 47 -41.06 8.80 1.28
N GLU A 48 -40.14 9.05 0.37
CA GLU A 48 -39.13 8.06 0.01
C GLU A 48 -37.98 8.12 1.01
N LYS A 49 -37.44 6.94 1.36
CA LYS A 49 -36.32 6.81 2.29
C LYS A 49 -35.17 6.05 1.64
N THR A 50 -33.95 6.46 1.94
CA THR A 50 -32.74 5.77 1.51
C THR A 50 -31.68 5.88 2.59
N THR A 51 -30.76 4.90 2.63
CA THR A 51 -29.71 4.82 3.65
C THR A 51 -28.30 4.80 3.01
N PRO A 52 -27.86 5.89 2.36
CA PRO A 52 -26.58 5.93 1.69
C PRO A 52 -25.41 5.84 2.67
N HIS A 53 -24.28 5.39 2.12
CA HIS A 53 -23.01 5.25 2.79
C HIS A 53 -22.00 6.23 2.20
N PHE A 54 -21.38 7.04 3.05
CA PHE A 54 -20.33 7.99 2.64
C PHE A 54 -19.01 7.54 3.25
N ARG A 55 -18.12 7.03 2.40
CA ARG A 55 -16.81 6.49 2.79
C ARG A 55 -15.72 7.56 2.67
N SER A 56 -14.66 7.52 3.49
CA SER A 56 -13.43 8.30 3.28
C SER A 56 -12.50 7.68 2.21
N LYS A 57 -11.27 8.20 2.05
CA LYS A 57 -10.17 7.42 1.44
C LYS A 57 -9.58 6.44 2.48
N THR A 58 -8.68 5.58 2.05
CA THR A 58 -7.89 4.75 2.96
C THR A 58 -6.62 5.49 3.37
N TYR A 59 -6.37 5.53 4.67
CA TYR A 59 -5.21 6.17 5.28
C TYR A 59 -4.36 5.12 6.01
N THR A 60 -3.10 5.46 6.24
CA THR A 60 -2.18 4.67 7.05
C THR A 60 -1.81 5.50 8.27
N SER A 61 -1.83 4.88 9.45
CA SER A 61 -1.30 5.46 10.68
C SER A 61 -0.18 4.57 11.20
N LEU A 62 1.01 5.15 11.27
CA LEU A 62 2.16 4.55 11.91
C LEU A 62 2.14 4.84 13.43
N GLU A 63 3.03 4.17 14.16
CA GLU A 63 3.14 4.21 15.62
C GLU A 63 3.13 5.64 16.22
N ASN A 64 3.75 6.61 15.55
CA ASN A 64 3.89 8.00 16.03
C ASN A 64 3.17 9.05 15.16
N ASP A 65 2.32 8.62 14.22
CA ASP A 65 1.64 9.57 13.34
C ASP A 65 0.53 10.33 14.07
N ASP A 66 0.53 11.64 13.93
CA ASP A 66 -0.65 12.46 14.17
C ASP A 66 -1.59 12.33 12.97
N ASN A 67 -2.81 11.87 13.26
CA ASN A 67 -3.83 11.64 12.24
C ASN A 67 -4.70 12.87 11.97
N ASP A 68 -4.45 14.01 12.60
CA ASP A 68 -5.28 15.21 12.50
C ASP A 68 -5.55 15.60 11.04
N HIS A 69 -4.47 15.71 10.25
CA HIS A 69 -4.56 16.04 8.82
C HIS A 69 -5.37 14.98 8.05
N ASN A 70 -5.08 13.70 8.26
CA ASN A 70 -5.76 12.59 7.58
C ASN A 70 -7.25 12.52 7.95
N LEU A 71 -7.60 12.80 9.20
CA LEU A 71 -8.99 12.86 9.68
C LEU A 71 -9.74 14.04 9.07
N ASN A 72 -9.12 15.22 9.01
CA ASN A 72 -9.71 16.39 8.38
C ASN A 72 -9.98 16.14 6.89
N GLU A 73 -9.02 15.55 6.16
CA GLU A 73 -9.20 15.19 4.75
C GLU A 73 -10.30 14.11 4.59
N ALA A 74 -10.35 13.12 5.48
CA ALA A 74 -11.38 12.09 5.47
C ALA A 74 -12.79 12.69 5.64
N PHE A 75 -12.95 13.63 6.57
CA PHE A 75 -14.21 14.32 6.81
C PHE A 75 -14.62 15.22 5.65
N GLN A 76 -13.67 15.98 5.09
CA GLN A 76 -13.93 16.81 3.90
C GLN A 76 -14.38 15.94 2.72
N LYS A 77 -13.73 14.80 2.49
CA LYS A 77 -14.11 13.88 1.40
C LYS A 77 -15.52 13.31 1.60
N MET A 78 -15.85 12.88 2.82
CA MET A 78 -17.21 12.37 3.12
C MET A 78 -18.27 13.46 2.97
N ASN A 79 -17.98 14.69 3.43
CA ASN A 79 -18.89 15.82 3.28
C ASN A 79 -19.10 16.19 1.80
N GLY A 80 -18.03 16.22 1.00
CA GLY A 80 -18.14 16.44 -0.45
C GLY A 80 -18.97 15.37 -1.16
N SER A 81 -18.82 14.09 -0.79
CA SER A 81 -19.64 13.00 -1.35
C SER A 81 -21.13 13.12 -0.97
N LEU A 82 -21.43 13.60 0.24
CA LEU A 82 -22.80 13.89 0.67
C LEU A 82 -23.40 15.07 -0.10
N GLU A 83 -22.66 16.16 -0.25
CA GLU A 83 -23.09 17.33 -1.01
C GLU A 83 -23.35 16.96 -2.48
N GLU A 84 -22.47 16.16 -3.08
CA GLU A 84 -22.68 15.62 -4.41
C GLU A 84 -23.95 14.75 -4.50
N PHE A 85 -24.24 13.94 -3.49
CA PHE A 85 -25.46 13.12 -3.44
C PHE A 85 -26.72 13.99 -3.34
N ILE A 86 -26.70 15.05 -2.54
CA ILE A 86 -27.80 16.01 -2.41
C ILE A 86 -27.98 16.81 -3.71
N HIS A 87 -26.89 17.28 -4.32
CA HIS A 87 -26.95 18.09 -5.53
C HIS A 87 -27.34 17.29 -6.78
N LYS A 88 -26.92 16.02 -6.88
CA LYS A 88 -27.27 15.15 -8.01
C LYS A 88 -28.60 14.41 -7.83
N GLY A 89 -29.10 14.28 -6.59
CA GLY A 89 -30.30 13.52 -6.27
C GLY A 89 -31.46 14.41 -5.83
N SER A 90 -32.59 14.30 -6.53
CA SER A 90 -33.87 15.03 -6.39
C SER A 90 -34.29 15.44 -4.96
N ASN A 91 -33.68 16.49 -4.39
CA ASN A 91 -34.02 17.08 -3.10
C ASN A 91 -33.95 16.14 -1.87
N TRP A 92 -32.90 15.30 -1.78
CA TRP A 92 -32.68 14.49 -0.58
C TRP A 92 -32.30 15.35 0.64
N ILE A 93 -32.97 15.10 1.76
CA ILE A 93 -32.72 15.77 3.05
C ILE A 93 -32.24 14.73 4.07
N ILE A 94 -31.25 15.10 4.88
CA ILE A 94 -30.77 14.25 5.98
C ILE A 94 -31.86 14.18 7.05
N ASN A 95 -32.34 12.98 7.34
CA ASN A 95 -33.25 12.73 8.46
C ASN A 95 -32.46 12.49 9.75
N LYS A 96 -31.49 11.56 9.72
CA LYS A 96 -30.60 11.28 10.84
C LYS A 96 -29.30 10.62 10.40
N VAL A 97 -28.23 10.83 11.16
CA VAL A 97 -27.01 10.04 11.03
C VAL A 97 -27.18 8.76 11.84
N LEU A 98 -27.02 7.60 11.20
CA LEU A 98 -27.18 6.30 11.85
C LEU A 98 -25.94 5.89 12.64
N GLY A 99 -24.76 6.28 12.16
CA GLY A 99 -23.50 6.00 12.85
C GLY A 99 -22.28 6.23 11.96
N LEU A 100 -21.12 6.25 12.63
CA LEU A 100 -19.80 6.32 12.03
C LEU A 100 -19.04 5.02 12.32
N GLU A 101 -18.63 4.33 11.27
CA GLU A 101 -17.87 3.10 11.35
C GLU A 101 -16.38 3.41 11.11
N VAL A 102 -15.54 3.07 12.09
CA VAL A 102 -14.08 3.10 11.95
C VAL A 102 -13.64 1.71 11.51
N ASN A 103 -13.21 1.57 10.27
CA ASN A 103 -12.74 0.29 9.72
C ASN A 103 -11.21 0.28 9.71
N THR A 104 -10.60 -0.75 10.28
CA THR A 104 -9.14 -0.86 10.43
C THR A 104 -8.64 -2.24 10.06
N VAL A 105 -7.45 -2.30 9.47
CA VAL A 105 -6.69 -3.52 9.23
C VAL A 105 -5.26 -3.31 9.69
N LYS A 106 -4.60 -4.37 10.17
CA LYS A 106 -3.16 -4.33 10.47
C LYS A 106 -2.41 -3.88 9.22
N TYR A 107 -1.64 -2.80 9.34
CA TYR A 107 -0.73 -2.42 8.28
C TYR A 107 0.56 -3.22 8.44
N SER A 108 0.97 -3.88 7.36
CA SER A 108 2.24 -4.56 7.30
C SER A 108 2.87 -4.19 5.97
N PRO A 109 3.76 -3.18 5.95
CA PRO A 109 4.36 -2.72 4.72
C PRO A 109 5.12 -3.87 4.08
N ILE A 110 4.96 -3.99 2.77
CA ILE A 110 5.71 -4.95 1.98
C ILE A 110 7.10 -4.36 1.81
N SER A 111 8.06 -4.87 2.59
CA SER A 111 9.47 -4.49 2.52
C SER A 111 10.33 -5.71 2.27
N GLY A 112 11.45 -5.55 1.56
CA GLY A 112 12.47 -6.60 1.51
C GLY A 112 12.95 -6.99 2.91
N SER A 113 13.62 -8.15 3.04
CA SER A 113 14.25 -8.54 4.30
C SER A 113 15.65 -9.15 4.05
N SER A 114 15.98 -10.23 4.73
CA SER A 114 17.16 -11.06 4.45
C SER A 114 16.77 -12.25 3.58
N TYR A 115 17.72 -13.14 3.32
CA TYR A 115 17.43 -14.41 2.65
C TYR A 115 16.34 -15.18 3.39
N MET A 116 15.41 -15.73 2.61
CA MET A 116 14.55 -16.81 3.04
C MET A 116 14.49 -17.88 1.96
N LYS A 117 14.10 -19.09 2.35
CA LYS A 117 13.97 -20.20 1.41
C LYS A 117 12.76 -19.98 0.49
N LEU A 118 12.96 -20.13 -0.82
CA LEU A 118 11.86 -20.12 -1.78
C LEU A 118 10.91 -21.30 -1.51
N PRO A 119 9.59 -21.13 -1.68
CA PRO A 119 8.67 -22.25 -1.75
C PRO A 119 9.01 -23.15 -2.93
N SER A 120 8.69 -24.44 -2.82
CA SER A 120 8.99 -25.47 -3.82
C SER A 120 8.54 -25.09 -5.23
N LYS A 121 7.33 -24.53 -5.37
CA LYS A 121 6.80 -24.06 -6.67
C LYS A 121 7.69 -22.99 -7.30
N LEU A 122 8.17 -22.01 -6.52
CA LEU A 122 9.07 -20.98 -7.04
C LEU A 122 10.47 -21.52 -7.32
N TYR A 123 10.97 -22.39 -6.46
CA TYR A 123 12.27 -23.04 -6.63
C TYR A 123 12.34 -23.88 -7.92
N ALA A 124 11.21 -24.47 -8.33
CA ALA A 124 11.12 -25.22 -9.59
C ALA A 124 11.26 -24.34 -10.84
N PHE A 125 10.93 -23.04 -10.75
CA PHE A 125 11.26 -22.09 -11.79
C PHE A 125 12.75 -21.73 -11.68
N HIS A 126 13.60 -22.51 -12.36
CA HIS A 126 15.07 -22.35 -12.39
C HIS A 126 15.55 -20.99 -12.93
N SER A 127 14.63 -20.12 -13.35
CA SER A 127 14.86 -18.75 -13.79
C SER A 127 14.95 -17.72 -12.67
N ILE A 128 14.66 -18.11 -11.42
CA ILE A 128 14.66 -17.21 -10.25
C ILE A 128 15.97 -17.36 -9.47
N THR A 129 16.74 -16.28 -9.40
CA THR A 129 17.92 -16.23 -8.53
C THR A 129 17.54 -15.67 -7.15
N ASN A 130 17.68 -16.49 -6.10
CA ASN A 130 17.43 -16.10 -4.71
C ASN A 130 18.74 -15.91 -3.95
N ILE A 131 19.17 -14.67 -3.77
CA ILE A 131 20.46 -14.35 -3.14
C ILE A 131 20.45 -14.65 -1.65
N LYS A 132 21.45 -15.41 -1.19
CA LYS A 132 21.65 -15.80 0.21
C LYS A 132 22.39 -14.72 1.00
N ASN A 133 21.67 -13.67 1.40
CA ASN A 133 22.19 -12.59 2.24
C ASN A 133 21.73 -12.70 3.71
N GLU A 134 22.61 -12.32 4.64
CA GLU A 134 22.33 -12.27 6.09
C GLU A 134 21.91 -10.86 6.56
N ASP A 135 22.13 -9.84 5.74
CA ASP A 135 21.75 -8.46 6.02
C ASP A 135 20.31 -8.12 5.57
N ARG A 136 19.85 -6.88 5.81
CA ARG A 136 18.54 -6.40 5.34
C ARG A 136 18.59 -5.76 3.94
N LYS A 137 19.56 -6.15 3.11
CA LYS A 137 19.84 -5.53 1.81
C LYS A 137 19.46 -6.41 0.62
N CYS A 138 18.45 -7.28 0.76
CA CYS A 138 18.05 -8.19 -0.33
C CYS A 138 17.76 -7.46 -1.64
N PHE A 139 17.17 -6.25 -1.58
CA PHE A 139 16.86 -5.42 -2.75
C PHE A 139 18.12 -5.04 -3.52
N LEU A 140 19.16 -4.55 -2.83
CA LEU A 140 20.46 -4.26 -3.40
C LEU A 140 21.03 -5.49 -4.10
N TRP A 141 21.08 -6.63 -3.38
CA TRP A 141 21.68 -7.85 -3.90
C TRP A 141 20.93 -8.41 -5.12
N SER A 142 19.61 -8.31 -5.13
CA SER A 142 18.77 -8.75 -6.26
C SER A 142 18.99 -7.89 -7.50
N VAL A 143 19.04 -6.56 -7.32
CA VAL A 143 19.33 -5.65 -8.44
C VAL A 143 20.73 -5.91 -8.99
N LEU A 144 21.74 -6.07 -8.13
CA LEU A 144 23.11 -6.39 -8.57
C LEU A 144 23.20 -7.74 -9.29
N ALA A 145 22.47 -8.76 -8.83
CA ALA A 145 22.42 -10.06 -9.49
C ALA A 145 21.78 -10.00 -10.88
N ALA A 146 20.78 -9.13 -11.07
CA ALA A 146 20.16 -8.91 -12.37
C ALA A 146 21.10 -8.13 -13.33
N LEU A 147 21.84 -7.14 -12.81
CA LEU A 147 22.78 -6.33 -13.60
C LEU A 147 24.09 -7.06 -13.94
N HIS A 148 24.53 -7.97 -13.08
CA HIS A 148 25.78 -8.70 -13.23
C HIS A 148 25.57 -10.21 -13.15
N PRO A 149 24.89 -10.84 -14.13
CA PRO A 149 24.59 -12.26 -14.08
C PRO A 149 25.83 -13.14 -13.92
N VAL A 150 25.72 -14.15 -13.06
CA VAL A 150 26.75 -15.16 -12.83
C VAL A 150 26.20 -16.54 -13.18
N GLU A 151 27.02 -17.40 -13.77
CA GLU A 151 26.57 -18.75 -14.15
C GLU A 151 26.64 -19.76 -13.00
N ARG A 152 27.75 -19.73 -12.23
CA ARG A 152 28.01 -20.71 -11.17
C ARG A 152 27.65 -20.14 -9.82
N ASN A 153 26.72 -20.79 -9.12
CA ASN A 153 26.25 -20.40 -7.79
C ASN A 153 25.83 -18.90 -7.71
N PRO A 154 24.92 -18.44 -8.58
CA PRO A 154 24.50 -17.04 -8.64
C PRO A 154 23.83 -16.56 -7.35
N ASP A 155 23.47 -17.45 -6.44
CA ASP A 155 22.87 -17.17 -5.14
C ASP A 155 23.85 -16.57 -4.10
N ARG A 156 25.16 -16.55 -4.38
CA ARG A 156 26.17 -16.09 -3.39
C ARG A 156 26.43 -14.59 -3.46
N VAL A 157 26.29 -13.91 -2.32
CA VAL A 157 26.57 -12.46 -2.17
C VAL A 157 28.01 -12.09 -2.58
N SER A 158 28.99 -12.96 -2.33
CA SER A 158 30.41 -12.69 -2.61
C SER A 158 30.69 -12.35 -4.07
N HIS A 159 29.90 -12.85 -5.01
CA HIS A 159 30.04 -12.52 -6.44
C HIS A 159 29.74 -11.03 -6.74
N TYR A 160 28.88 -10.41 -5.94
CA TYR A 160 28.36 -9.07 -6.18
C TYR A 160 28.96 -8.00 -5.28
N MET A 161 29.74 -8.39 -4.26
CA MET A 161 30.36 -7.47 -3.29
C MET A 161 31.15 -6.32 -3.94
N LYS A 162 31.85 -6.59 -5.05
CA LYS A 162 32.59 -5.57 -5.81
C LYS A 162 31.73 -4.45 -6.41
N TYR A 163 30.42 -4.68 -6.56
CA TYR A 163 29.47 -3.72 -7.12
C TYR A 163 28.58 -3.07 -6.05
N LYS A 164 28.83 -3.34 -4.76
CA LYS A 164 27.98 -2.87 -3.66
C LYS A 164 27.76 -1.34 -3.68
N ASP A 165 28.77 -0.59 -4.07
CA ASP A 165 28.77 0.87 -4.07
C ASP A 165 28.45 1.47 -5.47
N SER A 166 28.11 0.64 -6.46
CA SER A 166 27.78 1.10 -7.82
C SER A 166 26.36 1.66 -7.96
N LEU A 167 25.53 1.51 -6.94
CA LEU A 167 24.12 1.91 -6.93
C LEU A 167 23.87 3.03 -5.91
N ASN A 168 23.10 4.03 -6.32
CA ASN A 168 22.72 5.17 -5.51
C ASN A 168 21.46 4.87 -4.67
N PHE A 169 21.62 4.89 -3.34
CA PHE A 169 20.54 4.75 -2.35
C PHE A 169 20.33 6.03 -1.52
N THR A 170 20.72 7.20 -2.03
CA THR A 170 20.68 8.45 -1.25
C THR A 170 19.25 8.79 -0.80
N GLY A 171 19.03 8.78 0.52
CA GLY A 171 17.72 8.97 1.15
C GLY A 171 16.74 7.84 0.86
N ILE A 172 17.25 6.61 0.75
CA ILE A 172 16.48 5.36 0.70
C ILE A 172 17.06 4.43 1.78
N ASP A 173 16.26 4.15 2.79
CA ASP A 173 16.67 3.28 3.89
C ASP A 173 16.47 1.80 3.54
N PHE A 174 17.27 0.94 4.18
CA PHE A 174 17.10 -0.50 4.11
C PHE A 174 16.28 -1.00 5.31
N PRO A 175 15.35 -1.96 5.11
CA PRO A 175 14.96 -2.53 3.83
C PRO A 175 14.14 -1.56 2.96
N VAL A 176 14.35 -1.62 1.64
CA VAL A 176 13.65 -0.74 0.69
C VAL A 176 12.15 -1.04 0.68
N SER A 177 11.34 0.00 0.89
CA SER A 177 9.88 -0.07 0.75
C SER A 177 9.46 0.10 -0.71
N LEU A 178 8.33 -0.50 -1.11
CA LEU A 178 7.78 -0.34 -2.47
C LEU A 178 7.61 1.13 -2.90
N SER A 179 7.24 2.01 -1.96
CA SER A 179 7.07 3.45 -2.21
C SER A 179 8.36 4.19 -2.58
N LYS A 180 9.55 3.60 -2.32
CA LYS A 180 10.85 4.19 -2.64
C LYS A 180 11.47 3.61 -3.91
N VAL A 181 10.85 2.60 -4.52
CA VAL A 181 11.35 1.97 -5.77
C VAL A 181 11.42 2.99 -6.91
N GLU A 182 10.38 3.81 -7.09
CA GLU A 182 10.39 4.86 -8.13
C GLU A 182 11.54 5.86 -7.95
N LYS A 183 11.86 6.22 -6.70
CA LYS A 183 13.00 7.10 -6.40
C LYS A 183 14.32 6.41 -6.75
N PHE A 184 14.48 5.14 -6.39
CA PHE A 184 15.65 4.34 -6.71
C PHE A 184 15.88 4.23 -8.23
N GLU A 185 14.82 3.95 -8.98
CA GLU A 185 14.85 3.87 -10.45
C GLU A 185 15.35 5.17 -11.09
N LYS A 186 14.81 6.31 -10.66
CA LYS A 186 15.23 7.64 -11.12
C LYS A 186 16.68 7.92 -10.79
N GLN A 187 17.15 7.54 -9.61
CA GLN A 187 18.54 7.75 -9.17
C GLN A 187 19.56 6.90 -9.92
N ASN A 188 19.17 5.73 -10.42
CA ASN A 188 20.08 4.77 -11.04
C ASN A 188 19.86 4.59 -12.55
N ASN A 189 18.90 5.31 -13.13
CA ASN A 189 18.42 5.13 -14.51
C ASN A 189 18.07 3.67 -14.83
N LEU A 190 17.42 3.01 -13.88
CA LEU A 190 16.95 1.63 -14.00
C LEU A 190 15.44 1.61 -14.10
N SER A 191 14.93 0.44 -14.43
CA SER A 191 13.51 0.15 -14.41
C SER A 191 13.29 -1.21 -13.79
N ILE A 192 12.35 -1.27 -12.85
CA ILE A 192 12.15 -2.38 -11.94
C ILE A 192 10.66 -2.70 -11.94
N ASN A 193 10.34 -3.98 -12.12
CA ASN A 193 9.03 -4.47 -11.76
C ASN A 193 9.14 -5.34 -10.52
N VAL A 194 8.16 -5.20 -9.65
CA VAL A 194 8.07 -5.93 -8.39
C VAL A 194 6.76 -6.70 -8.40
N PHE A 195 6.84 -8.00 -8.18
CA PHE A 195 5.72 -8.92 -8.15
C PHE A 195 5.62 -9.57 -6.77
N GLY A 196 4.40 -9.83 -6.33
CA GLY A 196 4.09 -10.64 -5.17
C GLY A 196 3.83 -12.08 -5.59
N TRP A 197 4.01 -12.99 -4.64
CA TRP A 197 3.62 -14.38 -4.77
C TRP A 197 2.87 -14.83 -3.52
N GLU A 198 1.65 -15.30 -3.73
CA GLU A 198 0.74 -15.83 -2.71
C GLU A 198 -0.05 -17.00 -3.31
N ASP A 199 -0.23 -18.08 -2.55
CA ASP A 199 -1.04 -19.26 -2.90
C ASP A 199 -0.82 -19.93 -4.27
N GLY A 200 0.30 -19.67 -4.94
CA GLY A 200 0.59 -20.24 -6.26
C GLY A 200 0.46 -19.25 -7.40
N GLU A 201 0.10 -18.02 -7.11
CA GLU A 201 -0.16 -16.97 -8.09
C GLU A 201 0.88 -15.84 -7.99
N VAL A 202 1.33 -15.35 -9.14
CA VAL A 202 2.17 -14.14 -9.25
C VAL A 202 1.25 -12.96 -9.55
N PHE A 203 1.39 -11.87 -8.82
CA PHE A 203 0.63 -10.64 -9.07
C PHE A 203 1.54 -9.40 -9.04
N PRO A 204 1.25 -8.36 -9.84
CA PRO A 204 2.05 -7.14 -9.83
C PRO A 204 1.86 -6.35 -8.53
N LEU A 205 2.97 -5.94 -7.90
CA LEU A 205 2.99 -5.01 -6.76
C LEU A 205 3.44 -3.61 -7.17
N TYR A 206 4.36 -3.54 -8.12
CA TYR A 206 4.85 -2.31 -8.71
C TYR A 206 5.21 -2.61 -10.17
N MET A 207 4.58 -1.89 -11.09
CA MET A 207 4.84 -1.99 -12.51
C MET A 207 5.19 -0.61 -13.02
N LEU A 208 6.27 -0.52 -13.79
CA LEU A 208 6.54 0.69 -14.55
C LEU A 208 5.56 0.82 -15.72
N LYS A 209 5.18 2.06 -16.03
CA LYS A 209 4.30 2.40 -17.17
C LYS A 209 5.01 2.38 -18.53
N CYS A 210 6.30 2.07 -18.59
CA CYS A 210 7.08 2.04 -19.84
C CYS A 210 7.54 0.62 -20.18
N GLN A 211 7.37 0.29 -21.46
CA GLN A 211 7.64 -1.01 -22.06
C GLN A 211 9.13 -1.36 -21.95
N MET A 212 9.45 -2.58 -21.51
CA MET A 212 10.83 -3.05 -21.37
C MET A 212 11.01 -4.50 -21.79
N VAL A 213 12.23 -4.80 -22.24
CA VAL A 213 12.76 -6.15 -22.44
C VAL A 213 13.02 -6.78 -21.07
N LEU A 214 12.39 -7.92 -20.79
CA LEU A 214 12.56 -8.69 -19.56
C LEU A 214 14.01 -9.14 -19.39
N MET A 215 14.74 -8.53 -18.45
CA MET A 215 15.97 -9.11 -17.90
C MET A 215 15.62 -9.82 -16.58
N LYS A 216 16.09 -11.07 -16.49
CA LYS A 216 15.92 -12.14 -15.48
C LYS A 216 15.24 -11.80 -14.14
N LEU A 217 14.42 -12.74 -13.66
CA LEU A 217 13.76 -12.71 -12.34
C LEU A 217 14.77 -12.96 -11.21
N THR A 218 14.81 -12.06 -10.24
CA THR A 218 15.56 -12.18 -8.98
C THR A 218 14.59 -12.08 -7.81
N CYS A 219 14.80 -12.76 -6.69
CA CYS A 219 13.84 -12.78 -5.59
C CYS A 219 14.37 -12.07 -4.34
N CYS A 220 13.55 -11.18 -3.79
CA CYS A 220 13.70 -10.59 -2.47
C CYS A 220 12.58 -11.14 -1.59
N ILE A 221 12.87 -11.86 -0.51
CA ILE A 221 11.79 -12.44 0.27
C ILE A 221 11.46 -11.54 1.48
N CYS A 222 10.17 -11.29 1.74
CA CYS A 222 9.64 -10.66 2.95
C CYS A 222 8.86 -11.69 3.77
N PRO A 223 8.95 -11.70 5.12
CA PRO A 223 8.33 -12.73 5.95
C PRO A 223 6.79 -12.81 5.81
N MET A 224 6.14 -11.75 5.33
CA MET A 224 4.69 -11.75 5.09
C MET A 224 4.31 -12.01 3.63
N MET A 225 5.23 -11.89 2.67
CA MET A 225 4.92 -12.08 1.25
C MET A 225 6.19 -12.28 0.42
N LYS A 226 6.17 -13.17 -0.56
CA LYS A 226 7.36 -13.50 -1.36
C LYS A 226 7.43 -12.52 -2.54
N ILE A 227 8.51 -11.74 -2.64
CA ILE A 227 8.62 -10.66 -3.64
C ILE A 227 9.59 -11.10 -4.75
N LEU A 228 9.15 -11.02 -6.00
CA LEU A 228 9.98 -11.22 -7.18
C LEU A 228 10.29 -9.86 -7.79
N ILE A 229 11.55 -9.62 -8.10
CA ILE A 229 12.07 -8.40 -8.70
C ILE A 229 12.61 -8.74 -10.08
N THR A 230 12.11 -8.05 -11.10
CA THR A 230 12.75 -8.01 -12.41
C THR A 230 13.36 -6.64 -12.62
N VAL A 231 14.57 -6.58 -13.16
CA VAL A 231 15.24 -5.32 -13.48
C VAL A 231 15.49 -5.30 -14.97
N GLY A 232 15.10 -4.22 -15.64
CA GLY A 232 15.43 -3.93 -17.02
C GLY A 232 16.17 -2.60 -17.15
N LEU A 233 16.86 -2.41 -18.27
CA LEU A 233 17.50 -1.15 -18.62
C LEU A 233 16.50 -0.27 -19.38
N LYS A 234 16.47 1.04 -19.07
CA LYS A 234 15.79 2.01 -19.93
C LYS A 234 16.60 2.14 -21.21
N ILE A 235 16.00 1.73 -22.33
CA ILE A 235 16.49 1.97 -23.69
C ILE A 235 16.04 3.37 -24.09
#